data_AF-A0A348PE21-F1
#
_entry.id   AF-A0A348PE21-F1
#
_cell.length_a   1.000
_cell.length_b   1.000
_cell.length_c   1.000
_cell.angle_alpha   90.00
_cell.angle_beta   90.00
_cell.angle_gamma   90.00
#
_symmetry.space_group_name_H-M   'P 1'
#
loop_
_entity.id
_entity.type
_entity.pdbx_description
1 polymer ?
#
loop_
_entity_poly.entity_id
_entity_poly.type
_entity_poly.pdbx_seq_one_letter_code
_entity_poly.pdbx_strand_id
1 'polypeptide(L)'
;RINTPPVSAVLAALDDGLRSDNHDWVDRAGILAGAIHAVETLPTLIFAQFAQSAPPTTKGDKAWIATGRTISYVANVIPVVGDNAGAYQPVIGQLIEGVVMRVQDCEVTIYHGSVHDSLVAISSYDSGTNTAALGWDMRAWYRWFNEQYVPMKQREDQELASAAAGVTP
;
A
#
# COMPACT_ATOMS: atom_id res chain seq x y z
N ARG A 1 2.79 26.94 -0.94
CA ARG A 1 1.58 26.60 -0.17
C ARG A 1 0.40 26.89 -1.09
N ILE A 2 -0.35 25.87 -1.50
CA ILE A 2 -1.57 26.07 -2.27
C ILE A 2 -2.58 26.63 -1.26
N ASN A 3 -2.88 27.93 -1.36
CA ASN A 3 -3.73 28.66 -0.40
C ASN A 3 -5.21 28.59 -0.74
N THR A 4 -5.56 27.92 -1.83
CA THR A 4 -6.93 27.80 -2.34
C THR A 4 -7.27 26.33 -2.50
N PRO A 5 -8.49 25.89 -2.14
CA PRO A 5 -8.90 24.52 -2.35
C PRO A 5 -8.74 24.11 -3.84
N PRO A 6 -8.50 22.82 -4.13
CA PRO A 6 -8.43 22.34 -5.51
C PRO A 6 -9.69 22.74 -6.28
N VAL A 7 -9.52 23.21 -7.52
CA VAL A 7 -10.69 23.51 -8.37
C VAL A 7 -11.44 22.23 -8.72
N SER A 8 -12.75 22.33 -8.96
CA SER A 8 -13.62 21.19 -9.26
C SER A 8 -13.12 20.33 -10.43
N ALA A 9 -12.49 20.93 -11.43
CA ALA A 9 -11.89 20.21 -12.55
C ALA A 9 -10.74 19.27 -12.12
N VAL A 10 -9.94 19.66 -11.14
CA VAL A 10 -8.85 18.84 -10.60
C VAL A 10 -9.42 17.69 -9.78
N LEU A 11 -10.46 17.94 -8.98
CA LEU A 11 -11.14 16.91 -8.21
C LEU A 11 -11.82 15.88 -9.13
N ALA A 12 -12.45 16.32 -10.22
CA ALA A 12 -13.02 15.43 -11.22
C ALA A 12 -11.94 14.57 -11.91
N ALA A 13 -10.78 15.14 -12.21
CA ALA A 13 -9.66 14.39 -12.79
C ALA A 13 -9.07 13.37 -11.80
N LEU A 14 -8.99 13.71 -10.51
CA LEU A 14 -8.58 12.78 -9.45
C LEU A 14 -9.59 11.65 -9.27
N ASP A 15 -10.88 11.97 -9.30
CA ASP A 15 -11.98 11.01 -9.21
C ASP A 15 -11.97 10.01 -10.36
N ASP A 16 -11.72 10.47 -11.59
CA ASP A 16 -11.54 9.62 -12.78
C ASP A 16 -10.28 8.74 -12.65
N GLY A 17 -9.15 9.34 -12.25
CA GLY A 17 -7.88 8.62 -12.09
C GLY A 17 -7.93 7.54 -11.01
N LEU A 18 -8.57 7.82 -9.87
CA LEU A 18 -8.72 6.87 -8.75
C LEU A 18 -9.68 5.72 -9.05
N ARG A 19 -10.56 5.86 -10.05
CA ARG A 19 -11.46 4.78 -10.52
C ARG A 19 -10.95 4.05 -11.75
N SER A 20 -9.75 4.37 -12.23
CA SER A 20 -9.19 3.72 -13.40
C SER A 20 -8.89 2.24 -13.16
N ASP A 21 -9.04 1.41 -14.19
CA ASP A 21 -8.57 0.02 -14.19
C ASP A 21 -7.03 -0.07 -14.27
N ASN A 22 -6.35 1.04 -14.61
CA ASN A 22 -4.90 1.07 -14.68
C ASN A 22 -4.31 1.41 -13.32
N HIS A 23 -3.72 0.40 -12.67
CA HIS A 23 -3.09 0.52 -11.35
C HIS A 23 -2.03 1.63 -11.26
N ASP A 24 -1.24 1.86 -12.32
CA ASP A 24 -0.25 2.93 -12.34
C ASP A 24 -0.91 4.32 -12.31
N TRP A 25 -2.08 4.46 -12.92
CA TRP A 25 -2.85 5.71 -12.89
C TRP A 25 -3.49 5.93 -11.53
N VAL A 26 -4.01 4.88 -10.90
CA VAL A 26 -4.57 4.95 -9.53
C VAL A 26 -3.50 5.39 -8.53
N ASP A 27 -2.30 4.81 -8.58
CA ASP A 27 -1.19 5.19 -7.70
C ASP A 27 -0.76 6.65 -7.90
N ARG A 28 -0.63 7.09 -9.17
CA ARG A 28 -0.28 8.49 -9.48
C ARG A 28 -1.36 9.47 -9.01
N ALA A 29 -2.63 9.12 -9.19
CA ALA A 29 -3.75 9.93 -8.71
C ALA A 29 -3.76 10.02 -7.19
N GLY A 30 -3.48 8.91 -6.48
CA GLY A 30 -3.33 8.89 -5.02
C GLY A 30 -2.22 9.83 -4.53
N ILE A 31 -1.02 9.72 -5.12
CA ILE A 31 0.11 10.59 -4.79
C ILE A 31 -0.24 12.06 -5.03
N LEU A 32 -0.90 12.37 -6.15
CA LEU A 32 -1.30 13.73 -6.47
C LEU A 32 -2.33 14.28 -5.47
N ALA A 33 -3.33 13.46 -5.10
CA ALA A 33 -4.32 13.82 -4.08
C ALA A 33 -3.65 14.14 -2.73
N GLY A 34 -2.64 13.36 -2.34
CA GLY A 34 -1.78 13.62 -1.17
C GLY A 34 -1.03 14.94 -1.29
N ALA A 35 -0.37 15.18 -2.43
CA ALA A 35 0.45 16.37 -2.65
C ALA A 35 -0.35 17.69 -2.62
N ILE A 36 -1.60 17.67 -3.08
CA ILE A 36 -2.47 18.86 -3.07
C ILE A 36 -3.42 18.91 -1.86
N HIS A 37 -3.32 17.95 -0.94
CA HIS A 37 -4.21 17.80 0.21
C HIS A 37 -5.70 17.84 -0.18
N ALA A 38 -6.11 17.06 -1.18
CA ALA A 38 -7.48 17.00 -1.64
C ALA A 38 -8.39 16.24 -0.66
N VAL A 39 -8.80 16.88 0.43
CA VAL A 39 -9.64 16.29 1.49
C VAL A 39 -10.97 15.73 0.95
N GLU A 40 -11.52 16.35 -0.09
CA GLU A 40 -12.78 15.91 -0.73
C GLU A 40 -12.65 14.55 -1.43
N THR A 41 -11.41 14.10 -1.71
CA THR A 41 -11.14 12.78 -2.30
C THR A 41 -11.02 11.65 -1.26
N LEU A 42 -11.19 11.93 0.05
CA LEU A 42 -11.10 10.90 1.09
C LEU A 42 -12.00 9.67 0.82
N PRO A 43 -13.28 9.80 0.43
CA PRO A 43 -14.10 8.63 0.12
C PRO A 43 -13.54 7.79 -1.02
N THR A 44 -13.06 8.45 -2.08
CA THR A 44 -12.53 7.75 -3.26
C THR A 44 -11.19 7.11 -2.98
N LEU A 45 -10.33 7.71 -2.17
CA LEU A 45 -9.09 7.11 -1.68
C LEU A 45 -9.35 5.89 -0.78
N ILE A 46 -10.37 5.95 0.10
CA ILE A 46 -10.77 4.81 0.95
C ILE A 46 -11.12 3.59 0.09
N PHE A 47 -11.84 3.78 -1.02
CA PHE A 47 -12.16 2.68 -1.94
C PHE A 47 -10.97 2.28 -2.81
N ALA A 48 -10.24 3.24 -3.38
CA ALA A 48 -9.15 3.00 -4.32
C ALA A 48 -7.94 2.29 -3.69
N GLN A 49 -7.77 2.34 -2.36
CA GLN A 49 -6.71 1.59 -1.68
C GLN A 49 -6.86 0.06 -1.84
N PHE A 50 -8.06 -0.41 -2.19
CA PHE A 50 -8.39 -1.83 -2.33
C PHE A 50 -9.00 -2.07 -3.72
N ALA A 51 -8.28 -2.82 -4.56
CA ALA A 51 -8.82 -3.32 -5.81
C ALA A 51 -8.84 -4.85 -5.79
N GLN A 52 -10.04 -5.43 -5.81
CA GLN A 52 -10.19 -6.85 -6.10
C GLN A 52 -10.13 -7.00 -7.61
N SER A 53 -9.02 -7.54 -8.14
CA SER A 53 -8.96 -7.84 -9.57
C SER A 53 -10.03 -8.87 -9.88
N ALA A 54 -10.81 -8.61 -10.94
CA ALA A 54 -11.76 -9.58 -11.43
C ALA A 54 -11.03 -10.92 -11.68
N PRO A 55 -11.62 -12.06 -11.28
CA PRO A 55 -10.98 -13.35 -11.46
C PRO A 55 -10.60 -13.50 -12.94
N PRO A 56 -9.33 -13.84 -13.22
CA PRO A 56 -8.85 -13.86 -14.60
C PRO A 56 -9.69 -14.85 -15.41
N THR A 57 -10.32 -14.36 -16.47
CA THR A 57 -11.21 -15.16 -17.34
C THR A 57 -10.49 -16.31 -18.04
N THR A 58 -9.16 -16.22 -18.15
CA THR A 58 -8.32 -17.25 -18.76
C THR A 58 -7.87 -18.26 -17.70
N LYS A 59 -8.30 -19.52 -17.84
CA LYS A 59 -7.74 -20.65 -17.09
C LYS A 59 -6.29 -20.88 -17.52
N GLY A 60 -5.36 -20.97 -16.56
CA GLY A 60 -3.93 -21.18 -16.84
C GLY A 60 -3.02 -20.82 -15.67
N ASP A 61 -1.72 -21.03 -15.83
CA ASP A 61 -0.73 -20.81 -14.77
C ASP A 61 -0.57 -19.33 -14.46
N LYS A 62 -0.74 -18.98 -13.19
CA LYS A 62 -0.70 -17.58 -12.73
C LYS A 62 0.64 -17.21 -12.12
N ALA A 63 1.27 -18.14 -11.40
CA ALA A 63 2.59 -17.93 -10.84
C ALA A 63 3.36 -19.25 -10.67
N TRP A 64 4.68 -19.14 -10.72
CA TRP A 64 5.62 -20.20 -10.37
C TRP A 64 6.49 -19.70 -9.22
N ILE A 65 6.47 -20.40 -8.08
CA ILE A 65 7.26 -20.05 -6.91
C ILE A 65 8.28 -21.16 -6.70
N ALA A 66 9.56 -20.83 -6.86
CA ALA A 66 10.66 -21.74 -6.59
C ALA A 66 11.23 -21.42 -5.21
N THR A 67 11.12 -22.35 -4.27
CA THR A 67 11.71 -22.24 -2.94
C THR A 67 12.78 -23.31 -2.80
N GLY A 68 14.01 -22.89 -2.52
CA GLY A 68 15.13 -23.80 -2.32
C GLY A 68 16.01 -23.36 -1.17
N ARG A 69 16.65 -24.34 -0.54
CA ARG A 69 17.72 -24.19 0.43
C ARG A 69 19.02 -24.65 -0.21
N THR A 70 20.02 -23.79 -0.21
CA THR A 70 21.39 -24.14 -0.60
C THR A 70 22.19 -24.46 0.66
N ILE A 71 22.69 -25.69 0.77
CA ILE A 71 23.60 -26.13 1.82
C ILE A 71 24.99 -26.25 1.21
N SER A 72 25.92 -25.41 1.66
CA SER A 72 27.33 -25.53 1.29
C SER A 72 28.07 -26.35 2.34
N TYR A 73 28.92 -27.26 1.91
CA TYR A 73 29.74 -28.09 2.80
C TYR A 73 31.16 -28.24 2.26
N VAL A 74 32.11 -28.50 3.16
CA VAL A 74 33.50 -28.77 2.81
C VAL A 74 33.69 -30.27 2.75
N ALA A 75 34.03 -30.78 1.57
CA ALA A 75 34.32 -32.17 1.31
C ALA A 75 35.84 -32.41 1.22
N ASN A 76 36.24 -33.67 1.36
CA ASN A 76 37.60 -34.16 1.10
C ASN A 76 38.69 -33.58 2.02
N VAL A 77 38.43 -33.53 3.33
CA VAL A 77 39.43 -33.17 4.34
C VAL A 77 40.34 -34.38 4.60
N ILE A 78 41.17 -34.74 3.62
CA ILE A 78 42.23 -35.73 3.79
C ILE A 78 43.50 -34.96 4.15
N PRO A 79 44.05 -35.11 5.37
CA PRO A 79 45.29 -34.46 5.73
C PRO A 79 46.45 -35.13 4.98
N VAL A 80 47.19 -34.36 4.19
CA VAL A 80 48.48 -34.81 3.65
C VAL A 80 49.52 -34.51 4.72
N VAL A 81 50.07 -35.55 5.34
CA VAL A 81 51.10 -35.45 6.38
C VAL A 81 52.48 -35.80 5.81
N GLY A 82 53.44 -34.90 6.02
CA GLY A 82 54.88 -35.17 5.87
C GLY A 82 55.62 -34.72 7.14
N ASP A 83 56.89 -35.14 7.29
CA ASP A 83 57.73 -34.74 8.44
C ASP A 83 57.79 -33.20 8.54
N ASN A 84 56.99 -32.64 9.47
CA ASN A 84 56.78 -31.22 9.76
C ASN A 84 55.88 -30.38 8.83
N ALA A 85 55.01 -30.96 8.00
CA ALA A 85 53.99 -30.18 7.27
C ALA A 85 52.66 -30.94 7.11
N GLY A 86 51.56 -30.25 7.44
CA GLY A 86 50.20 -30.69 7.17
C GLY A 86 49.53 -29.73 6.18
N ALA A 87 49.05 -30.25 5.04
CA ALA A 87 48.30 -29.46 4.06
C ALA A 87 46.88 -30.02 3.88
N TYR A 88 45.92 -29.10 3.72
CA TYR A 88 44.52 -29.42 3.43
C TYR A 88 44.13 -28.79 2.10
N GLN A 89 43.49 -29.57 1.22
CA GLN A 89 42.89 -29.06 -0.01
C GLN A 89 41.37 -29.29 0.04
N PRO A 90 40.60 -28.37 0.65
CA PRO A 90 39.16 -28.50 0.73
C PRO A 90 38.51 -28.34 -0.64
N VAL A 91 37.50 -29.18 -0.91
CA VAL A 91 36.60 -29.00 -2.06
C VAL A 91 35.24 -28.54 -1.53
N ILE A 92 34.76 -27.38 -1.98
CA ILE A 92 33.44 -26.87 -1.59
C ILE A 92 32.38 -27.57 -2.45
N GLY A 93 31.46 -28.27 -1.80
CA GLY A 93 30.27 -28.85 -2.42
C GLY A 93 29.03 -28.03 -2.08
N GLN A 94 28.03 -28.07 -2.96
CA GLN A 94 26.71 -27.46 -2.73
C GLN A 94 25.61 -28.48 -2.98
N LEU A 95 24.74 -28.68 -1.99
CA LEU A 95 23.44 -29.33 -2.19
C LEU A 95 22.38 -28.24 -2.31
N ILE A 96 21.53 -28.36 -3.34
CA ILE A 96 20.36 -27.51 -3.53
C ILE A 96 19.14 -28.41 -3.37
N GLU A 97 18.37 -28.17 -2.32
CA GLU A 97 17.11 -28.87 -2.06
C GLU A 97 15.97 -27.87 -2.14
N GLY A 98 14.91 -28.19 -2.87
CA GLY A 98 13.82 -27.26 -3.04
C GLY A 98 12.62 -27.85 -3.75
N VAL A 99 11.54 -27.08 -3.75
CA VAL A 99 10.30 -27.41 -4.44
C VAL A 99 9.90 -26.25 -5.35
N VAL A 100 9.28 -26.60 -6.47
CA VAL A 100 8.67 -25.64 -7.39
C VAL A 100 7.16 -25.78 -7.25
N MET A 101 6.50 -24.71 -6.80
CA MET A 101 5.06 -24.64 -6.65
C MET A 101 4.46 -23.94 -7.86
N ARG A 102 3.43 -24.55 -8.45
CA ARG A 102 2.66 -24.00 -9.56
C ARG A 102 1.30 -23.54 -9.05
N VAL A 103 1.01 -22.25 -9.18
CA VAL A 103 -0.27 -21.64 -8.77
C VAL A 103 -1.19 -21.58 -9.99
N GLN A 104 -2.27 -22.38 -9.94
CA GLN A 104 -3.23 -22.52 -11.05
C GLN A 104 -4.49 -21.67 -10.87
N ASP A 105 -4.92 -21.48 -9.61
CA ASP A 105 -6.05 -20.64 -9.25
C ASP A 105 -5.60 -19.72 -8.12
N CYS A 106 -5.78 -18.42 -8.31
CA CYS A 106 -5.39 -17.42 -7.34
C CYS A 106 -6.42 -16.29 -7.32
N GLU A 107 -6.85 -15.94 -6.12
CA GLU A 107 -7.48 -14.66 -5.86
C GLU A 107 -6.36 -13.64 -5.63
N VAL A 108 -6.32 -12.60 -6.48
CA VAL A 108 -5.34 -11.52 -6.37
C VAL A 108 -6.04 -10.30 -5.81
N THR A 109 -5.61 -9.90 -4.62
CA THR A 109 -6.02 -8.64 -4.01
C THR A 109 -4.89 -7.64 -4.17
N ILE A 110 -5.19 -6.51 -4.81
CA ILE A 110 -4.22 -5.44 -5.04
C ILE A 110 -4.39 -4.39 -3.95
N TYR A 111 -3.28 -4.10 -3.27
CA TYR A 111 -3.19 -3.07 -2.25
C TYR A 111 -2.37 -1.91 -2.80
N HIS A 112 -2.99 -0.75 -2.94
CA HIS A 112 -2.33 0.46 -3.43
C HIS A 112 -1.62 1.18 -2.28
N GLY A 113 -0.35 0.84 -2.06
CA GLY A 113 0.52 1.43 -1.02
C GLY A 113 0.51 2.97 -1.03
N SER A 114 0.73 3.53 -2.21
CA SER A 114 0.83 4.98 -2.38
C SER A 114 -0.47 5.74 -2.10
N VAL A 115 -1.61 5.12 -2.44
CA VAL A 115 -2.95 5.63 -2.14
C VAL A 115 -3.21 5.59 -0.63
N HIS A 116 -2.83 4.48 0.02
CA HIS A 116 -2.99 4.32 1.47
C HIS A 116 -2.15 5.33 2.26
N ASP A 117 -0.89 5.53 1.88
CA ASP A 117 -0.02 6.51 2.54
C ASP A 117 -0.61 7.93 2.41
N SER A 118 -1.14 8.26 1.23
CA SER A 118 -1.79 9.55 0.99
C SER A 118 -3.09 9.71 1.79
N LEU A 119 -3.90 8.65 1.86
CA LEU A 119 -5.12 8.60 2.67
C LEU A 119 -4.81 8.85 4.16
N VAL A 120 -3.83 8.14 4.71
CA VAL A 120 -3.41 8.31 6.12
C VAL A 120 -2.87 9.71 6.35
N ALA A 121 -2.03 10.24 5.44
CA ALA A 121 -1.47 11.58 5.57
C ALA A 121 -2.55 12.67 5.57
N ILE A 122 -3.49 12.64 4.62
CA ILE A 122 -4.58 13.63 4.52
C ILE A 122 -5.50 13.51 5.73
N SER A 123 -5.96 12.30 6.05
CA SER A 123 -6.93 12.08 7.14
C SER A 123 -6.34 12.39 8.52
N SER A 124 -5.06 12.05 8.77
CA SER A 124 -4.39 12.40 10.03
C SER A 124 -4.16 13.89 10.17
N TYR A 125 -3.80 14.56 9.06
CA TYR A 125 -3.60 16.01 9.07
C TYR A 125 -4.90 16.76 9.34
N ASP A 126 -6.00 16.37 8.66
CA ASP A 126 -7.25 17.11 8.73
C ASP A 126 -8.10 16.79 9.97
N SER A 127 -8.09 15.54 10.46
CA SER A 127 -8.79 15.16 11.69
C SER A 127 -7.99 15.43 12.97
N GLY A 128 -6.70 15.76 12.86
CA GLY A 128 -5.79 15.94 13.99
C GLY A 128 -5.50 14.67 14.80
N THR A 129 -6.03 13.52 14.39
CA THR A 129 -5.86 12.22 15.06
C THR A 129 -5.12 11.26 14.13
N ASN A 130 -4.15 10.51 14.65
CA ASN A 130 -3.42 9.55 13.83
C ASN A 130 -4.34 8.42 13.34
N THR A 131 -4.55 8.34 12.02
CA THR A 131 -5.40 7.35 11.35
C THR A 131 -4.65 6.11 10.87
N ALA A 132 -3.32 6.04 11.03
CA ALA A 132 -2.50 4.90 10.60
C ALA A 132 -2.92 3.58 11.27
N ALA A 133 -3.50 3.64 12.46
CA ALA A 133 -4.00 2.47 13.19
C ALA A 133 -5.18 1.76 12.49
N LEU A 134 -5.87 2.43 11.55
CA LEU A 134 -6.95 1.83 10.77
C LEU A 134 -6.44 0.82 9.73
N GLY A 135 -5.16 0.94 9.32
CA GLY A 135 -4.53 0.06 8.35
C GLY A 135 -5.35 -0.11 7.08
N TRP A 136 -5.50 -1.34 6.60
CA TRP A 136 -6.20 -1.67 5.35
C TRP A 136 -7.67 -2.09 5.55
N ASP A 137 -8.23 -1.94 6.76
CA ASP A 137 -9.60 -2.38 7.05
C ASP A 137 -10.64 -1.38 6.51
N MET A 138 -11.25 -1.75 5.39
CA MET A 138 -12.31 -0.96 4.73
C MET A 138 -13.49 -0.66 5.68
N ARG A 139 -13.86 -1.58 6.57
CA ARG A 139 -14.98 -1.37 7.51
C ARG A 139 -14.58 -0.41 8.62
N ALA A 140 -13.32 -0.43 9.05
CA ALA A 140 -12.79 0.53 10.01
C ALA A 140 -12.75 1.94 9.39
N TRP A 141 -12.26 2.06 8.15
CA TRP A 141 -12.29 3.33 7.40
C TRP A 141 -13.70 3.87 7.19
N TYR A 142 -14.64 3.02 6.78
CA TYR A 142 -16.05 3.42 6.61
C TYR A 142 -16.67 3.93 7.92
N ARG A 143 -16.43 3.22 9.04
CA ARG A 143 -16.93 3.63 10.36
C ARG A 143 -16.31 4.94 10.80
N TRP A 144 -14.98 5.06 10.71
CA TRP A 144 -14.29 6.29 11.04
C TRP A 144 -14.82 7.48 10.21
N PHE A 145 -14.97 7.30 8.89
CA PHE A 145 -15.42 8.37 8.01
C PHE A 145 -16.84 8.84 8.34
N ASN A 146 -17.78 7.91 8.49
CA ASN A 146 -19.19 8.26 8.69
C ASN A 146 -19.54 8.62 10.14
N GLU A 147 -18.93 7.96 11.13
CA GLU A 147 -19.31 8.11 12.54
C GLU A 147 -18.46 9.15 13.27
N GLN A 148 -17.24 9.44 12.79
CA GLN A 148 -16.33 10.37 13.48
C GLN A 148 -16.02 11.60 12.63
N TYR A 149 -15.56 11.38 11.40
CA TYR A 149 -15.05 12.45 10.54
C TYR A 149 -16.16 13.39 10.04
N VAL A 150 -17.23 12.85 9.44
CA VAL A 150 -18.35 13.67 8.93
C VAL A 150 -19.02 14.49 10.06
N PRO A 151 -19.35 13.92 11.23
CA PRO A 151 -19.91 14.69 12.34
C PRO A 151 -18.94 15.73 12.93
N MET A 152 -17.63 15.51 12.85
CA MET A 152 -16.62 16.49 13.24
C MET A 152 -16.66 17.70 12.30
N LYS A 153 -16.63 17.48 10.98
CA LYS A 153 -16.73 18.56 9.98
C LYS A 153 -18.03 19.34 10.06
N GLN A 154 -19.16 18.66 10.28
CA GLN A 154 -20.43 19.35 10.48
C GLN A 154 -20.43 20.28 11.70
N ARG A 155 -19.73 19.89 12.79
CA ARG A 155 -19.58 20.76 13.97
C ARG A 155 -18.68 21.95 13.68
N GLU A 156 -17.55 21.75 13.00
CA GLU A 156 -16.66 22.83 12.56
C GLU A 156 -17.40 23.84 11.68
N ASP A 157 -18.18 23.38 10.70
CA ASP A 157 -18.96 24.24 9.82
C ASP A 157 -20.04 25.03 10.57
N GLN A 158 -20.69 24.41 11.56
CA GLN A 158 -21.69 25.09 12.42
C GLN A 158 -21.05 26.15 13.31
N GLU A 159 -19.87 25.87 13.86
CA GLU A 159 -19.08 26.82 14.65
C GLU A 159 -18.63 28.01 13.79
N LEU A 160 -18.15 27.74 12.57
CA LEU A 160 -17.76 28.79 11.62
C LEU A 160 -18.97 29.64 11.18
N ALA A 161 -20.11 29.01 10.90
CA ALA A 161 -21.34 29.72 10.53
C ALA A 161 -21.89 30.59 11.67
N SER A 162 -21.86 30.10 12.91
CA SER A 162 -22.28 30.86 14.09
C SER A 162 -21.31 32.01 14.42
N ALA A 163 -20.00 31.81 14.25
CA ALA A 163 -19.01 32.87 14.37
C ALA A 163 -19.18 33.96 13.30
N ALA A 164 -19.45 33.58 12.05
CA ALA A 164 -19.71 34.53 10.98
C ALA A 164 -20.99 35.36 11.21
N ALA A 165 -22.05 34.74 11.78
CA ALA A 165 -23.29 35.43 12.13
C ALA A 165 -23.13 36.38 13.33
N GLY A 166 -22.28 36.05 14.30
CA GLY A 166 -21.99 36.86 15.48
C GLY A 166 -21.11 38.10 15.24
N VAL A 167 -20.49 38.21 14.05
CA VAL A 167 -19.58 39.31 13.65
C VAL A 167 -20.31 40.37 12.79
N THR A 168 -21.64 40.45 12.88
CA THR A 168 -22.40 41.51 12.21
C THR A 168 -22.39 42.79 13.07
N PRO A 169 -21.85 43.94 12.60
CA PRO A 169 -21.82 45.20 13.36
C PRO A 169 -23.19 45.86 13.50
#